data_AF-A0AAW2U924-F1
#
_entry.id   AF-A0AAW2U924-F1
#
_cell.length_a   1.000
_cell.length_b   1.000
_cell.length_c   1.000
_cell.angle_alpha   90.00
_cell.angle_beta   90.00
_cell.angle_gamma   90.00
#
_symmetry.space_group_name_H-M   'P 1'
#
loop_
_entity.id
_entity.type
_entity.pdbx_description
1 polymer ?
#
loop_
_entity_poly.entity_id
_entity_poly.type
_entity_poly.pdbx_seq_one_letter_code
_entity_poly.pdbx_strand_id
1 'polypeptide(L)' 'MERVDTSSERLEAQAHIWNQVFNYINSMSLKFATELGIPDFIHKHGGPITLPELVDVLPSIDKSKADCMYRLMRVLKASS' A
#
# COMPACT_ATOMS: atom_id res chain seq x y z
N MET A 1 -41.79 6.36 1.95
CA MET A 1 -41.03 5.45 1.08
C MET A 1 -39.80 6.21 0.64
N GLU A 2 -38.70 6.09 1.39
CA GLU A 2 -37.41 6.59 0.90
C GLU A 2 -37.14 5.90 -0.43
N ARG A 3 -36.89 6.70 -1.48
CA ARG A 3 -36.36 6.14 -2.71
C ARG A 3 -34.96 5.68 -2.35
N VAL A 4 -34.81 4.38 -2.12
CA VAL A 4 -33.52 3.72 -2.23
C VAL A 4 -32.94 4.19 -3.56
N ASP A 5 -31.93 5.05 -3.47
CA ASP A 5 -31.35 5.67 -4.64
C ASP A 5 -30.56 4.58 -5.34
N THR A 6 -31.20 3.95 -6.34
CA THR A 6 -30.62 2.86 -7.13
C THR A 6 -29.26 3.22 -7.73
N SER A 7 -28.91 4.51 -7.81
CA SER A 7 -27.57 4.95 -8.16
C SER A 7 -26.53 4.68 -7.06
N SER A 8 -26.88 4.90 -5.77
CA SER A 8 -26.01 4.64 -4.61
C SER A 8 -25.73 3.15 -4.47
N GLU A 9 -26.77 2.30 -4.53
CA GLU A 9 -26.59 0.85 -4.45
C GLU A 9 -25.70 0.30 -5.57
N ARG A 10 -25.83 0.86 -6.78
CA ARG A 10 -24.96 0.50 -7.91
C ARG A 10 -23.52 0.94 -7.70
N LEU A 11 -23.29 2.12 -7.13
CA LEU A 11 -21.93 2.60 -6.81
C LEU A 11 -21.28 1.72 -5.74
N GLU A 12 -22.03 1.35 -4.69
CA GLU A 12 -21.58 0.43 -3.66
C GLU A 12 -21.25 -0.95 -4.23
N ALA A 13 -22.14 -1.51 -5.05
CA ALA A 13 -21.90 -2.78 -5.73
C ALA A 13 -20.63 -2.75 -6.61
N GLN A 14 -20.42 -1.65 -7.34
CA GLN A 14 -19.19 -1.45 -8.12
C GLN A 14 -17.96 -1.35 -7.21
N ALA A 15 -18.02 -0.59 -6.13
CA ALA A 15 -16.92 -0.48 -5.17
C ALA A 15 -16.55 -1.85 -4.57
N HIS A 16 -17.55 -2.67 -4.23
CA HIS A 16 -17.32 -4.04 -3.76
C HIS A 16 -16.59 -4.91 -4.80
N ILE A 17 -17.02 -4.87 -6.06
CA ILE A 17 -16.37 -5.60 -7.15
C ILE A 17 -14.92 -5.11 -7.33
N TRP A 18 -14.71 -3.80 -7.38
CA TRP A 18 -13.36 -3.22 -7.52
C TRP A 18 -12.45 -3.61 -6.36
N ASN A 19 -12.94 -3.56 -5.12
CA ASN A 19 -12.18 -3.98 -3.95
C ASN A 19 -11.77 -5.45 -4.05
N GLN A 20 -12.65 -6.33 -4.52
CA GLN A 20 -12.34 -7.74 -4.71
C GLN A 20 -11.33 -7.96 -5.84
N VAL A 21 -11.50 -7.29 -6.98
CA VAL A 21 -10.56 -7.35 -8.12
C VAL A 21 -9.18 -6.87 -7.72
N PHE A 22 -9.07 -5.82 -6.89
CA PHE A 22 -7.80 -5.24 -6.48
C PHE A 22 -7.27 -5.75 -5.13
N ASN A 23 -7.96 -6.68 -4.46
CA ASN A 23 -7.53 -7.16 -3.15
C ASN A 23 -6.13 -7.81 -3.17
N TYR A 24 -5.71 -8.35 -4.32
CA TYR A 24 -4.36 -8.89 -4.49
C TYR A 24 -3.25 -7.85 -4.27
N ILE A 25 -3.54 -6.55 -4.44
CA ILE A 25 -2.57 -5.48 -4.22
C ILE A 25 -2.06 -5.53 -2.77
N ASN A 26 -2.93 -5.76 -1.79
CA ASN A 26 -2.52 -5.87 -0.39
C ASN A 26 -1.49 -6.99 -0.18
N SER A 27 -1.81 -8.20 -0.67
CA SER A 27 -0.91 -9.36 -0.56
C SER A 27 0.40 -9.16 -1.31
N MET A 28 0.35 -8.58 -2.51
CA MET A 28 1.55 -8.27 -3.29
C MET A 28 2.38 -7.19 -2.62
N SER A 29 1.77 -6.14 -2.09
CA SER A 29 2.47 -5.10 -1.34
C SER A 29 3.18 -5.66 -0.11
N LEU A 30 2.52 -6.54 0.65
CA LEU A 30 3.11 -7.20 1.81
C LEU A 30 4.29 -8.10 1.42
N LYS A 31 4.12 -8.88 0.35
CA LYS A 31 5.19 -9.71 -0.22
C LYS A 31 6.39 -8.85 -0.63
N PHE A 32 6.17 -7.77 -1.38
CA PHE A 32 7.22 -6.84 -1.79
C PHE A 32 7.96 -6.23 -0.59
N ALA A 33 7.24 -5.77 0.44
CA ALA A 33 7.88 -5.21 1.63
C ALA A 33 8.75 -6.24 2.37
N THR A 34 8.30 -7.50 2.39
CA THR A 34 9.04 -8.60 3.02
C THR A 34 10.28 -8.97 2.21
N GLU A 35 10.15 -9.10 0.88
CA GLU A 35 11.27 -9.44 -0.02
C GLU A 35 12.34 -8.34 -0.06
N LEU A 36 11.94 -7.08 0.10
CA LEU A 36 12.86 -5.94 0.22
C LEU A 36 13.45 -5.80 1.63
N GLY A 37 13.04 -6.63 2.60
CA GLY A 37 13.54 -6.57 3.97
C GLY A 37 13.16 -5.30 4.73
N ILE A 38 12.12 -4.57 4.29
CA ILE A 38 11.69 -3.30 4.89
C ILE A 38 11.43 -3.42 6.40
N PRO A 39 10.75 -4.48 6.90
CA PRO A 39 10.55 -4.64 8.35
C PRO A 39 11.85 -4.72 9.14
N ASP A 40 12.84 -5.46 8.62
CA ASP A 40 14.14 -5.62 9.28
C ASP A 40 14.93 -4.32 9.29
N PHE A 41 14.85 -3.53 8.21
CA PHE A 41 15.48 -2.20 8.15
C PHE A 41 14.88 -1.25 9.19
N ILE A 42 13.54 -1.20 9.29
CA ILE A 42 12.85 -0.36 10.28
C ILE A 42 13.23 -0.81 11.70
N HIS A 43 13.26 -2.12 11.95
CA HIS A 43 13.65 -2.66 13.25
C HIS A 43 15.09 -2.28 13.63
N LYS A 44 16.03 -2.44 12.69
CA LYS A 44 17.46 -2.09 12.90
C LYS A 44 17.70 -0.59 13.04
N HIS A 45 16.88 0.24 12.38
CA HIS A 45 16.95 1.69 12.50
C HIS A 45 16.61 2.18 13.92
N GLY A 46 15.84 1.39 14.69
CA GLY A 46 15.57 1.69 16.10
C GLY A 46 14.57 2.83 16.34
N GLY A 47 13.88 3.29 15.29
CA GLY A 47 12.91 4.38 15.35
C GLY A 47 12.20 4.60 14.01
N PRO A 48 11.28 5.58 13.93
CA PRO A 48 10.62 5.94 12.68
C PRO A 48 11.65 6.23 11.58
N ILE A 49 11.46 5.66 10.40
CA ILE A 49 12.30 5.92 9.22
C ILE A 49 11.54 6.84 8.26
N THR A 50 12.23 7.82 7.67
CA THR A 50 11.65 8.64 6.61
C THR A 50 11.72 7.91 5.27
N LEU A 51 10.87 8.30 4.31
CA LEU A 51 10.89 7.68 2.98
C LEU A 51 12.23 7.86 2.24
N PRO A 52 12.87 9.06 2.25
CA PRO A 52 14.18 9.22 1.62
C PRO A 52 15.24 8.32 2.24
N GLU A 53 15.29 8.22 3.58
CA GLU A 53 16.19 7.30 4.28
C GLU A 53 15.92 5.86 3.87
N LEU A 54 14.65 5.45 3.78
CA LEU A 54 14.27 4.10 3.34
C LEU A 54 14.74 3.82 1.91
N VAL A 55 14.61 4.76 0.98
CA VAL A 55 15.06 4.60 -0.41
C VAL A 55 16.58 4.54 -0.49
N ASP A 56 17.30 5.33 0.30
CA ASP A 56 18.76 5.34 0.31
C ASP A 56 19.35 4.05 0.94
N VAL A 57 18.69 3.44 1.93
CA VAL A 57 19.16 2.18 2.55
C VAL A 57 18.77 0.92 1.78
N LEU A 58 17.88 1.02 0.79
CA LEU A 58 17.48 -0.08 -0.09
C LEU A 58 18.29 -0.05 -1.39
N PRO A 59 19.48 -0.69 -1.46
CA PRO A 59 20.41 -0.57 -2.59
C PRO A 59 19.85 -1.12 -3.91
N SER A 60 18.77 -1.89 -3.88
CA SER A 60 18.08 -2.46 -5.04
C SER A 60 17.04 -1.53 -5.67
N ILE A 61 16.75 -0.38 -5.06
CA ILE A 61 15.74 0.56 -5.54
C ILE A 61 16.41 1.76 -6.21
N ASP A 62 16.08 1.97 -7.48
CA ASP A 62 16.45 3.19 -8.21
C ASP A 62 15.74 4.40 -7.59
N LYS A 63 16.46 5.52 -7.40
CA LYS A 63 15.91 6.75 -6.82
C LYS A 63 14.72 7.31 -7.61
N SER A 64 14.64 7.06 -8.92
CA SER A 64 13.48 7.40 -9.76
C SER A 64 12.20 6.67 -9.33
N LYS A 65 12.29 5.59 -8.56
CA LYS A 65 11.16 4.82 -8.03
C LYS A 65 10.76 5.24 -6.61
N ALA A 66 11.29 6.35 -6.09
CA ALA A 66 10.91 6.86 -4.76
C ALA A 66 9.39 7.06 -4.62
N ASP A 67 8.72 7.56 -5.66
CA ASP A 67 7.26 7.73 -5.67
C ASP A 67 6.51 6.38 -5.59
N CYS A 68 7.04 5.34 -6.21
CA CYS A 68 6.49 3.98 -6.10
C CYS A 68 6.62 3.46 -4.67
N MET A 69 7.77 3.69 -4.03
CA MET A 69 7.99 3.35 -2.63
C MET A 69 7.00 4.10 -1.72
N TYR A 70 6.77 5.39 -1.95
CA TYR A 70 5.79 6.16 -1.21
C TYR A 70 4.39 5.53 -1.27
N ARG A 71 3.95 5.17 -2.49
CA ARG A 71 2.63 4.54 -2.70
C ARG A 71 2.54 3.18 -2.02
N LEU A 72 3.60 2.37 -2.12
CA LEU A 72 3.68 1.08 -1.44
C LEU A 72 3.52 1.23 0.08
N MET A 73 4.29 2.13 0.70
CA MET A 73 4.24 2.38 2.14
C MET A 73 2.88 2.94 2.58
N ARG A 74 2.21 3.74 1.74
CA ARG A 74 0.85 4.23 1.98
C ARG A 74 -0.18 3.11 1.99
N VAL A 75 -0.11 2.15 1.05
CA VAL A 75 -0.98 0.98 1.02
C VAL A 75 -0.77 0.15 2.29
N LEU A 76 0.49 -0.15 2.62
CA LEU A 76 0.83 -0.97 3.79
C LEU A 76 0.40 -0.33 5.12
N LYS A 77 0.47 1.00 5.25
CA LYS A 77 -0.04 1.71 6.42
C LYS A 77 -1.57 1.67 6.53
N ALA A 78 -2.28 1.69 5.41
CA ALA A 78 -3.74 1.77 5.39
C ALA A 78 -4.44 0.43 5.66
N SER A 79 -3.70 -0.69 5.59
CA SER A 79 -4.23 -2.05 5.77
C SER A 79 -4.16 -2.58 7.21
N SER A 80 -4.05 -1.69 8.21
CA SER A 80 -4.03 -2.02 9.65
C SER A 80 -5.40 -1.92 10.30
#